data_AF-A0AAJ5VVH5-F1
#
_entry.id   AF-A0AAJ5VVH5-F1
#
_cell.length_a   1.000
_cell.length_b   1.000
_cell.length_c   1.000
_cell.angle_alpha   90.00
_cell.angle_beta   90.00
_cell.angle_gamma   90.00
#
_symmetry.space_group_name_H-M   'P 1'
#
loop_
_entity.id
_entity.type
_entity.pdbx_description
1 polymer ?
#
loop_
_entity_poly.entity_id
_entity_poly.type
_entity_poly.pdbx_seq_one_letter_code
_entity_poly.pdbx_strand_id
1 'polypeptide(L)'
;MDETPQVDIQDEKSSPALRERRGPSGAVLLSFVVGLVAAASLGTSAWVYRDTQRQIAAVATDIAQFRLSLELFGRQQGAAAPADTAKLADLTNRLDILEENWRNAPTAALPPTPEATSQTVIVPDAAAAAAGDCLPTGTRFMVTRGDVYPVCGATGTVEISGVDSGFVTLADGTVIAAGGNIALPGSRCMIGVVTADAASGYAEVRLTC
;
A
#
# COMPACT_ATOMS: atom_id res chain seq x y z
N MET A 1 48.76 -43.29 93.40
CA MET A 1 47.92 -42.09 93.25
C MET A 1 48.34 -41.41 91.97
N ASP A 2 47.65 -41.35 90.85
CA ASP A 2 46.34 -41.80 90.33
C ASP A 2 46.57 -41.78 88.80
N GLU A 3 46.31 -42.85 88.05
CA GLU A 3 45.09 -43.06 87.24
C GLU A 3 44.67 -41.78 86.49
N THR A 4 44.80 -41.70 85.16
CA THR A 4 43.81 -42.26 84.22
C THR A 4 44.40 -42.73 82.87
N PRO A 5 43.83 -43.79 82.26
CA PRO A 5 44.12 -44.26 80.91
C PRO A 5 43.11 -43.76 79.85
N GLN A 6 43.44 -44.02 78.57
CA GLN A 6 42.57 -43.97 77.38
C GLN A 6 42.21 -42.55 76.84
N VAL A 7 42.05 -42.32 75.54
CA VAL A 7 41.46 -43.15 74.48
C VAL A 7 42.14 -42.84 73.14
N ASP A 8 42.54 -43.88 72.42
CA ASP A 8 42.85 -43.87 70.99
C ASP A 8 41.51 -43.91 70.24
N ILE A 9 41.15 -42.82 69.55
CA ILE A 9 39.96 -42.78 68.68
C ILE A 9 40.45 -42.83 67.23
N GLN A 10 40.47 -44.06 66.71
CA GLN A 10 40.11 -44.33 65.32
C GLN A 10 38.85 -43.55 64.96
N ASP A 11 38.91 -42.71 63.93
CA ASP A 11 38.25 -43.02 62.66
C ASP A 11 38.56 -41.86 61.71
N GLU A 12 39.45 -42.14 60.77
CA GLU A 12 39.74 -41.31 59.60
C GLU A 12 38.52 -41.30 58.69
N LYS A 13 37.45 -40.61 59.11
CA LYS A 13 36.29 -40.37 58.24
C LYS A 13 36.59 -39.20 57.34
N SER A 14 37.35 -39.51 56.29
CA SER A 14 37.46 -38.73 55.07
C SER A 14 36.07 -38.26 54.63
N SER A 15 35.74 -37.02 54.95
CA SER A 15 34.66 -36.30 54.27
C SER A 15 35.26 -35.81 52.96
N PRO A 16 34.82 -36.30 51.78
CA PRO A 16 35.24 -35.67 50.55
C PRO A 16 34.64 -34.26 50.56
N ALA A 17 35.51 -33.26 50.70
CA ALA A 17 35.17 -31.90 50.32
C ALA A 17 34.53 -31.98 48.93
N LEU A 18 33.25 -31.60 48.86
CA LEU A 18 32.53 -31.54 47.60
C LEU A 18 33.33 -30.56 46.73
N ARG A 19 34.11 -31.11 45.81
CA ARG A 19 34.92 -30.35 44.87
C ARG A 19 33.93 -29.67 43.94
N GLU A 20 33.54 -28.46 44.33
CA GLU A 20 32.71 -27.56 43.53
C GLU A 20 33.44 -27.38 42.20
N ARG A 21 33.03 -28.17 41.21
CA ARG A 21 33.45 -27.99 39.83
C ARG A 21 32.92 -26.62 39.43
N ARG A 22 33.79 -25.61 39.49
CA ARG A 22 33.62 -24.32 38.80
C ARG A 22 33.40 -24.61 37.32
N GLY A 23 32.14 -24.82 36.95
CA GLY A 23 31.68 -24.56 35.61
C GLY A 23 31.91 -23.09 35.29
N PRO A 24 32.01 -22.71 34.00
CA PRO A 24 32.13 -21.32 33.63
C PRO A 24 31.01 -20.53 34.32
N SER A 25 31.43 -19.53 35.10
CA SER A 25 30.56 -18.74 35.95
C SER A 25 29.39 -18.20 35.12
N GLY A 26 28.16 -18.33 35.62
CA GLY A 26 26.95 -17.84 34.94
C GLY A 26 27.06 -16.38 34.50
N ALA A 27 27.91 -15.59 35.16
CA ALA A 27 28.27 -14.23 34.75
C ALA A 27 28.92 -14.12 33.36
N VAL A 28 29.78 -15.08 32.96
CA VAL A 28 30.42 -15.09 31.63
C VAL A 28 29.38 -15.43 30.54
N LEU A 29 28.47 -16.37 30.82
CA LEU A 29 27.37 -16.69 29.91
C LEU A 29 26.42 -15.50 29.74
N LEU A 30 26.07 -14.82 30.83
CA LEU A 30 25.23 -13.61 30.78
C LEU A 30 25.91 -12.47 30.01
N SER A 31 27.22 -12.27 30.18
CA SER A 31 27.98 -11.27 29.41
C SER A 31 27.98 -11.59 27.91
N PHE A 32 28.08 -12.87 27.53
CA PHE A 32 28.04 -13.29 26.13
C PHE A 32 26.67 -13.06 25.50
N VAL A 33 25.59 -13.36 26.24
CA VAL A 33 24.21 -13.12 25.80
C VAL A 33 23.97 -11.62 25.62
N VAL A 34 24.40 -10.77 26.56
CA VAL A 34 24.28 -9.31 26.44
C VAL A 34 25.06 -8.79 25.24
N GLY A 35 26.27 -9.30 24.99
CA GLY A 35 27.06 -8.96 23.80
C GLY A 35 26.37 -9.34 22.49
N LEU A 36 25.75 -10.51 22.42
CA LEU A 36 24.98 -10.95 21.25
C LEU A 36 23.74 -10.08 20.99
N VAL A 37 23.01 -9.72 22.05
CA VAL A 37 21.85 -8.83 21.93
C VAL A 37 22.26 -7.43 21.46
N ALA A 38 23.38 -6.89 21.95
CA ALA A 38 23.92 -5.61 21.49
C ALA A 38 24.39 -5.66 20.03
N ALA A 39 25.01 -6.75 19.60
CA ALA A 39 25.41 -6.93 18.20
C ALA A 39 24.19 -7.07 17.28
N ALA A 40 23.15 -7.78 17.73
CA ALA A 40 21.91 -7.94 16.97
C ALA A 40 21.18 -6.60 16.78
N SER A 41 21.09 -5.77 17.82
CA SER A 41 20.42 -4.45 17.74
C SER A 41 21.16 -3.47 16.82
N LEU A 42 22.49 -3.50 16.81
CA LEU A 42 23.30 -2.73 15.85
C LEU A 42 23.12 -3.25 14.42
N GLY A 43 23.03 -4.57 14.24
CA GLY A 43 22.78 -5.20 12.95
C GLY A 43 21.42 -4.81 12.35
N THR A 44 20.35 -4.84 13.15
CA THR A 44 19.00 -4.43 12.70
C THR A 44 18.97 -2.95 12.33
N SER A 45 19.65 -2.10 13.10
CA SER A 45 19.73 -0.66 12.83
C SER A 45 20.46 -0.37 11.52
N ALA A 46 21.55 -1.08 11.25
CA ALA A 46 22.32 -0.96 10.01
C ALA A 46 21.54 -1.49 8.79
N TRP A 47 20.71 -2.52 8.96
CA TRP A 47 19.88 -3.05 7.89
C TRP A 47 18.77 -2.06 7.50
N VAL A 48 18.06 -1.50 8.49
CA VAL A 48 17.03 -0.48 8.27
C VAL A 48 17.60 0.76 7.59
N TYR A 49 18.82 1.19 7.96
CA TYR A 49 19.50 2.33 7.34
C TYR A 49 19.83 2.09 5.85
N ARG A 50 20.18 0.85 5.48
CA ARG A 50 20.44 0.50 4.07
C ARG A 50 19.16 0.45 3.24
N ASP A 51 18.05 0.02 3.83
CA ASP A 51 16.75 -0.02 3.16
C ASP A 51 16.20 1.39 2.92
N THR A 52 16.33 2.29 3.90
CA THR A 52 15.94 3.71 3.76
C THR A 52 16.76 4.43 2.68
N GLN A 53 18.06 4.14 2.53
CA GLN A 53 18.89 4.72 1.46
C GLN A 53 18.38 4.35 0.05
N ARG A 54 17.86 3.13 -0.16
CA ARG A 54 17.27 2.74 -1.45
C ARG A 54 15.96 3.47 -1.73
N GLN A 55 15.14 3.66 -0.70
CA GLN A 55 13.89 4.41 -0.81
C GLN A 55 14.14 5.90 -1.08
N ILE A 56 15.15 6.51 -0.45
CA ILE A 56 15.53 7.92 -0.68
C ILE A 56 16.00 8.15 -2.13
N ALA A 57 16.74 7.20 -2.71
CA ALA A 57 17.18 7.30 -4.10
C ALA A 57 16.00 7.22 -5.10
N ALA A 58 14.97 6.43 -4.79
CA ALA A 58 13.75 6.39 -5.60
C ALA A 58 13.00 7.74 -5.56
N VAL A 59 12.80 8.30 -4.36
CA VAL A 59 12.09 9.58 -4.15
C VAL A 59 12.80 10.79 -4.78
N ALA A 60 14.14 10.77 -4.87
CA ALA A 60 14.90 11.85 -5.52
C ALA A 60 14.58 12.01 -7.02
N THR A 61 14.18 10.92 -7.68
CA THR A 61 13.82 10.90 -9.10
C THR A 61 12.48 11.60 -9.34
N ASP A 62 11.53 11.43 -8.41
CA ASP A 62 10.21 12.05 -8.48
C ASP A 62 10.30 13.57 -8.27
N ILE A 63 11.21 14.04 -7.42
CA ILE A 63 11.43 15.47 -7.18
C ILE A 63 11.94 16.19 -8.44
N ALA A 64 12.75 15.53 -9.28
CA ALA A 64 13.21 16.10 -10.54
C ALA A 64 12.06 16.28 -11.55
N GLN A 65 11.10 15.34 -11.58
CA GLN A 65 9.92 15.44 -12.42
C GLN A 65 8.97 16.55 -11.95
N PHE A 66 8.75 16.69 -10.64
CA PHE A 66 7.93 17.79 -10.10
C PHE A 66 8.50 19.18 -10.39
N ARG A 67 9.83 19.34 -10.36
CA ARG A 67 10.46 20.62 -10.71
C ARG A 67 10.31 20.93 -12.20
N LEU A 68 10.44 19.93 -13.06
CA LEU A 68 10.23 20.11 -14.50
C LEU A 68 8.79 20.52 -14.81
N SER A 69 7.80 19.89 -14.17
CA SER A 69 6.40 20.27 -14.35
C SER A 69 6.10 21.66 -13.79
N LEU A 70 6.72 22.04 -12.67
CA LEU A 70 6.60 23.39 -12.11
C LEU A 70 7.28 24.45 -12.96
N GLU A 71 8.42 24.15 -13.59
CA GLU A 71 9.09 25.08 -14.49
C GLU A 71 8.30 25.25 -15.79
N LEU A 72 7.69 24.18 -16.31
CA LEU A 72 6.77 24.24 -17.45
C LEU A 72 5.50 25.02 -17.11
N PHE A 73 4.88 24.76 -15.97
CA PHE A 73 3.69 25.47 -15.48
C PHE A 73 4.02 26.95 -15.19
N GLY A 74 5.17 27.21 -14.58
CA GLY A 74 5.70 28.54 -14.30
C GLY A 74 6.05 29.31 -15.57
N ARG A 75 6.51 28.67 -16.64
CA ARG A 75 6.66 29.32 -17.95
C ARG A 75 5.34 29.56 -18.64
N GLN A 76 4.39 28.64 -18.52
CA GLN A 76 3.07 28.76 -19.10
C GLN A 76 2.22 29.84 -18.41
N GLN A 77 2.50 30.14 -17.14
CA GLN A 77 1.85 31.20 -16.35
C GLN A 77 2.67 32.49 -16.24
N GLY A 78 3.99 32.41 -16.27
CA GLY A 78 4.92 33.52 -16.02
C GLY A 78 5.30 34.33 -17.25
N ALA A 79 4.90 33.91 -18.46
CA ALA A 79 4.90 34.79 -19.62
C ALA A 79 3.63 35.66 -19.60
N ALA A 80 3.49 36.51 -18.58
CA ALA A 80 2.60 37.65 -18.64
C ALA A 80 3.15 38.60 -19.71
N ALA A 81 2.73 38.37 -20.96
CA ALA A 81 2.85 39.38 -22.01
C ALA A 81 2.21 40.68 -21.48
N PRO A 82 2.82 41.86 -21.74
CA PRO A 82 2.32 43.13 -21.26
C PRO A 82 0.85 43.22 -21.62
N ALA A 83 -0.03 43.43 -20.63
CA ALA A 83 -1.48 43.29 -20.72
C ALA A 83 -2.01 43.51 -22.15
N ASP A 84 -2.05 42.42 -22.93
CA ASP A 84 -2.54 42.42 -24.29
C ASP A 84 -4.06 42.45 -24.15
N THR A 85 -4.59 43.64 -23.87
CA THR A 85 -6.03 43.89 -23.73
C THR A 85 -6.78 43.40 -24.96
N ALA A 86 -6.12 43.40 -26.13
CA ALA A 86 -6.59 42.76 -27.35
C ALA A 86 -6.74 41.24 -27.25
N LYS A 87 -5.81 40.53 -26.60
CA LYS A 87 -5.92 39.08 -26.36
C LYS A 87 -6.95 38.75 -25.30
N LEU A 88 -7.04 39.54 -24.22
CA LEU A 88 -8.13 39.36 -23.25
C LEU A 88 -9.49 39.62 -23.89
N ALA A 89 -9.62 40.65 -24.73
CA ALA A 89 -10.85 40.91 -25.48
C ALA A 89 -11.17 39.77 -26.47
N ASP A 90 -10.16 39.21 -27.14
CA ASP A 90 -10.32 38.02 -28.02
C ASP A 90 -10.80 36.79 -27.24
N LEU A 91 -10.21 36.52 -26.07
CA LEU A 91 -10.62 35.42 -25.19
C LEU A 91 -12.06 35.59 -24.68
N THR A 92 -12.43 36.80 -24.26
CA THR A 92 -13.81 37.10 -23.83
C THR A 92 -14.79 36.96 -24.98
N ASN A 93 -14.46 37.46 -26.17
CA ASN A 93 -15.31 37.35 -27.36
C ASN A 93 -15.51 35.88 -27.79
N ARG A 94 -14.45 35.07 -27.70
CA ARG A 94 -14.54 33.63 -28.00
C ARG A 94 -15.41 32.87 -26.99
N LEU A 95 -15.34 33.23 -25.71
CA LEU A 95 -16.22 32.66 -24.68
C LEU A 95 -17.69 33.04 -24.89
N ASP A 96 -17.95 34.29 -25.25
CA ASP A 96 -19.32 34.78 -25.50
C ASP A 96 -19.95 34.05 -26.71
N ILE A 97 -19.18 33.83 -27.78
CA ILE A 97 -19.61 33.04 -28.95
C ILE A 97 -19.86 31.58 -28.57
N LEU A 98 -19.03 30.99 -27.70
CA LEU A 98 -19.21 29.61 -27.23
C LEU A 98 -20.48 29.46 -26.38
N GLU A 99 -20.79 30.45 -25.55
CA GLU A 99 -21.97 30.41 -24.70
C GLU A 99 -23.25 30.63 -25.50
N GLU A 100 -23.24 31.56 -26.47
CA GLU A 100 -24.37 31.77 -27.39
C GLU A 100 -24.60 30.56 -28.30
N ASN A 101 -23.52 29.90 -28.76
CA ASN A 101 -23.62 28.64 -29.50
C ASN A 101 -24.18 27.51 -28.63
N TRP A 102 -23.83 27.45 -27.34
CA TRP A 102 -24.39 26.45 -26.44
C TRP A 102 -25.87 26.69 -26.12
N ARG A 103 -26.28 27.96 -25.97
CA ARG A 103 -27.69 28.32 -25.75
C ARG A 103 -28.57 28.15 -27.00
N ASN A 104 -28.01 28.41 -28.17
CA ASN A 104 -28.72 28.30 -29.44
C ASN A 104 -28.45 26.98 -30.17
N ALA A 105 -27.69 26.06 -29.58
CA ALA A 105 -27.51 24.72 -30.10
C ALA A 105 -28.90 24.06 -30.16
N PRO A 106 -29.44 23.77 -31.36
CA PRO A 106 -30.65 22.97 -31.43
C PRO A 106 -30.35 21.61 -30.79
N THR A 107 -31.34 21.00 -30.14
CA THR A 107 -31.31 19.59 -29.70
C THR A 107 -31.33 18.67 -30.93
N ALA A 108 -30.34 18.83 -31.79
CA ALA A 108 -30.09 18.03 -32.97
C ALA A 108 -29.07 16.98 -32.56
N ALA A 109 -29.44 15.72 -32.77
CA ALA A 109 -28.59 14.56 -32.60
C ALA A 109 -27.18 14.84 -33.13
N LEU A 110 -26.16 14.43 -32.36
CA LEU A 110 -24.76 14.59 -32.71
C LEU A 110 -24.50 14.11 -34.15
N PRO A 111 -23.79 14.90 -34.98
CA PRO A 111 -23.32 14.42 -36.27
C PRO A 111 -22.33 13.26 -36.07
N PRO A 112 -22.33 12.24 -36.94
CA PRO A 112 -21.40 11.12 -36.86
C PRO A 112 -19.96 11.64 -37.02
N THR A 113 -19.12 11.35 -36.04
CA THR A 113 -17.68 11.61 -36.09
C THR A 113 -17.01 10.63 -37.05
N PRO A 114 -16.04 11.07 -37.87
CA PRO A 114 -15.31 10.19 -38.76
C PRO A 114 -14.48 9.18 -37.94
N GLU A 115 -14.53 7.92 -38.40
CA GLU A 115 -13.90 6.74 -37.83
C GLU A 115 -12.42 6.99 -37.44
N ALA A 116 -12.16 7.12 -36.15
CA ALA A 116 -10.87 6.78 -35.57
C ALA A 116 -11.01 5.36 -35.01
N THR A 117 -10.47 4.39 -35.76
CA THR A 117 -10.23 2.98 -35.42
C THR A 117 -10.80 2.54 -34.07
N SER A 118 -11.98 1.93 -34.13
CA SER A 118 -12.70 1.29 -33.03
C SER A 118 -11.79 0.31 -32.27
N GLN A 119 -11.28 0.74 -31.11
CA GLN A 119 -11.23 -0.17 -29.97
C GLN A 119 -12.55 0.01 -29.25
N THR A 120 -13.43 -0.96 -29.43
CA THR A 120 -14.74 -1.05 -28.80
C THR A 120 -14.58 -0.98 -27.28
N VAL A 121 -14.73 0.22 -26.71
CA VAL A 121 -15.09 0.36 -25.31
C VAL A 121 -16.56 -0.01 -25.24
N ILE A 122 -16.82 -1.28 -24.93
CA ILE A 122 -18.12 -1.73 -24.47
C ILE A 122 -18.32 -1.00 -23.14
N VAL A 123 -19.09 0.08 -23.14
CA VAL A 123 -19.72 0.57 -21.92
C VAL A 123 -20.94 -0.33 -21.73
N PRO A 124 -20.93 -1.29 -20.78
CA PRO A 124 -22.17 -1.98 -20.47
C PRO A 124 -23.14 -0.95 -19.90
N ASP A 125 -24.33 -1.01 -20.48
CA ASP A 125 -25.55 -0.31 -20.17
C ASP A 125 -25.66 0.14 -18.69
N ALA A 126 -25.73 1.46 -18.48
CA ALA A 126 -26.07 2.07 -17.20
C ALA A 126 -27.58 1.99 -16.90
N ALA A 127 -28.26 0.96 -17.41
CA ALA A 127 -29.67 0.67 -17.14
C ALA A 127 -29.84 -0.53 -16.20
N ALA A 128 -29.18 -0.46 -15.04
CA ALA A 128 -29.62 -1.13 -13.82
C ALA A 128 -29.13 -0.35 -12.59
N ALA A 129 -29.33 0.97 -12.60
CA ALA A 129 -29.36 1.77 -11.38
C ALA A 129 -30.62 1.40 -10.58
N ALA A 130 -30.62 0.21 -9.99
CA ALA A 130 -31.60 -0.21 -8.99
C ALA A 130 -31.02 0.08 -7.60
N ALA A 131 -30.95 1.37 -7.22
CA ALA A 131 -30.86 1.87 -5.84
C ALA A 131 -29.99 1.06 -4.84
N GLY A 132 -28.86 0.53 -5.30
CA GLY A 132 -27.90 -0.25 -4.53
C GLY A 132 -26.57 -0.19 -5.28
N ASP A 133 -25.54 0.33 -4.63
CA ASP A 133 -24.23 0.62 -5.20
C ASP A 133 -23.57 -0.71 -5.60
N CYS A 134 -23.54 -1.06 -6.89
CA CYS A 134 -22.92 -2.28 -7.39
C CYS A 134 -21.62 -1.96 -8.15
N LEU A 135 -20.65 -2.87 -8.13
CA LEU A 135 -19.38 -2.69 -8.83
C LEU A 135 -19.52 -3.10 -10.32
N PRO A 136 -19.34 -2.18 -11.27
CA PRO A 136 -19.37 -2.52 -12.68
C PRO A 136 -18.06 -3.16 -13.14
N THR A 137 -18.17 -3.93 -14.20
CA THR A 137 -17.06 -4.68 -14.79
C THR A 137 -16.24 -3.80 -15.73
N GLY A 138 -14.94 -4.07 -15.83
CA GLY A 138 -14.05 -3.47 -16.81
C GLY A 138 -13.45 -2.12 -16.40
N THR A 139 -13.94 -1.50 -15.32
CA THR A 139 -13.47 -0.20 -14.81
C THR A 139 -12.81 -0.33 -13.44
N ARG A 140 -12.05 0.70 -13.04
CA ARG A 140 -11.37 0.75 -11.74
C ARG A 140 -12.25 1.40 -10.71
N PHE A 141 -12.34 0.80 -9.53
CA PHE A 141 -13.05 1.34 -8.37
C PHE A 141 -12.12 1.45 -7.19
N MET A 142 -12.31 2.53 -6.44
CA MET A 142 -11.62 2.74 -5.19
C MET A 142 -12.46 2.09 -4.09
N VAL A 143 -11.84 1.20 -3.31
CA VAL A 143 -12.45 0.51 -2.19
C VAL A 143 -11.64 0.73 -0.93
N THR A 144 -12.29 0.63 0.21
CA THR A 144 -11.69 0.69 1.54
C THR A 144 -12.07 -0.53 2.37
N ARG A 145 -11.51 -0.60 3.57
CA ARG A 145 -11.80 -1.67 4.54
C ARG A 145 -13.26 -1.60 4.99
N GLY A 146 -13.93 -2.75 4.95
CA GLY A 146 -15.33 -2.90 5.36
C GLY A 146 -16.33 -2.69 4.24
N ASP A 147 -15.87 -2.37 3.02
CA ASP A 147 -16.73 -2.21 1.88
C ASP A 147 -17.29 -3.55 1.41
N VAL A 148 -18.60 -3.56 1.13
CA VAL A 148 -19.34 -4.69 0.56
C VAL A 148 -20.07 -4.19 -0.67
N TYR A 149 -19.65 -4.65 -1.84
CA TYR A 149 -20.26 -4.27 -3.10
C TYR A 149 -20.70 -5.51 -3.89
N PRO A 150 -21.99 -5.63 -4.27
CA PRO A 150 -22.43 -6.65 -5.22
C PRO A 150 -21.85 -6.36 -6.61
N VAL A 151 -21.57 -7.41 -7.38
CA VAL A 151 -21.12 -7.25 -8.78
C VAL A 151 -22.33 -6.95 -9.66
N CYS A 152 -22.27 -5.88 -10.46
CA CYS A 152 -23.37 -5.54 -11.36
C CYS A 152 -23.59 -6.65 -12.39
N GLY A 153 -24.81 -7.21 -12.46
CA GLY A 153 -25.19 -8.21 -13.46
C GLY A 153 -24.61 -9.63 -13.27
N ALA A 154 -23.94 -9.90 -12.16
CA ALA A 154 -23.40 -11.22 -11.84
C ALA A 154 -23.78 -11.67 -10.41
N THR A 155 -23.74 -12.98 -10.17
CA THR A 155 -23.84 -13.52 -8.82
C THR A 155 -22.49 -13.40 -8.14
N GLY A 156 -22.37 -12.55 -7.12
CA GLY A 156 -21.12 -12.39 -6.38
C GLY A 156 -21.07 -11.05 -5.64
N THR A 157 -20.37 -11.05 -4.52
CA THR A 157 -20.12 -9.86 -3.69
C THR A 157 -18.63 -9.74 -3.43
N VAL A 158 -18.10 -8.52 -3.60
CA VAL A 158 -16.76 -8.16 -3.18
C VAL A 158 -16.86 -7.59 -1.78
N GLU A 159 -16.23 -8.25 -0.82
CA GLU A 159 -16.18 -7.78 0.56
C GLU A 159 -14.72 -7.63 0.99
N ILE A 160 -14.34 -6.41 1.34
CA ILE A 160 -12.96 -6.04 1.66
C ILE A 160 -12.75 -6.09 3.18
N SER A 161 -11.97 -7.06 3.66
CA SER A 161 -11.63 -7.21 5.08
C SER A 161 -10.49 -6.29 5.52
N GLY A 162 -9.62 -5.89 4.58
CA GLY A 162 -8.47 -5.04 4.87
C GLY A 162 -7.72 -4.59 3.63
N VAL A 163 -7.07 -3.44 3.77
CA VAL A 163 -6.17 -2.85 2.76
C VAL A 163 -4.84 -2.58 3.44
N ASP A 164 -3.78 -3.19 2.93
CA ASP A 164 -2.42 -3.09 3.41
C ASP A 164 -1.48 -2.64 2.27
N SER A 165 -0.21 -2.38 2.58
CA SER A 165 0.76 -1.89 1.60
C SER A 165 1.02 -2.92 0.51
N GLY A 166 0.39 -2.75 -0.65
CA GLY A 166 0.49 -3.66 -1.78
C GLY A 166 -0.39 -4.90 -1.69
N PHE A 167 -1.32 -4.99 -0.74
CA PHE A 167 -2.22 -6.15 -0.60
C PHE A 167 -3.65 -5.72 -0.24
N VAL A 168 -4.62 -6.48 -0.73
CA VAL A 168 -6.02 -6.41 -0.31
C VAL A 168 -6.41 -7.76 0.25
N THR A 169 -7.10 -7.75 1.39
CA THR A 169 -7.67 -8.96 1.99
C THR A 169 -9.17 -8.93 1.83
N LEU A 170 -9.72 -10.01 1.28
CA LEU A 170 -11.17 -10.21 1.17
C LEU A 170 -11.72 -10.83 2.46
N ALA A 171 -13.03 -10.76 2.69
CA ALA A 171 -13.67 -11.34 3.89
C ALA A 171 -13.52 -12.85 4.03
N ASP A 172 -13.27 -13.56 2.93
CA ASP A 172 -12.94 -14.99 2.93
C ASP A 172 -11.50 -15.30 3.39
N GLY A 173 -10.70 -14.25 3.67
CA GLY A 173 -9.29 -14.35 4.05
C GLY A 173 -8.34 -14.43 2.85
N THR A 174 -8.86 -14.36 1.62
CA THR A 174 -8.03 -14.34 0.42
C THR A 174 -7.23 -13.04 0.37
N VAL A 175 -5.91 -13.19 0.23
CA VAL A 175 -4.99 -12.04 0.10
C VAL A 175 -4.59 -11.90 -1.36
N ILE A 176 -4.84 -10.74 -1.95
CA ILE A 176 -4.49 -10.42 -3.33
C ILE A 176 -3.42 -9.33 -3.32
N ALA A 177 -2.26 -9.62 -3.90
CA ALA A 177 -1.21 -8.63 -4.10
C ALA A 177 -1.60 -7.61 -5.18
N ALA A 178 -1.10 -6.39 -5.08
CA ALA A 178 -1.21 -5.39 -6.14
C ALA A 178 -0.61 -5.92 -7.46
N GLY A 179 -1.35 -5.76 -8.55
CA GLY A 179 -1.09 -6.38 -9.86
C GLY A 179 -1.63 -7.81 -10.01
N GLY A 180 -2.08 -8.45 -8.93
CA GLY A 180 -2.66 -9.79 -8.95
C GLY A 180 -4.15 -9.79 -9.31
N ASN A 181 -4.66 -10.94 -9.72
CA ASN A 181 -6.09 -11.19 -9.86
C ASN A 181 -6.47 -12.58 -9.35
N ILE A 182 -7.71 -12.74 -8.91
CA ILE A 182 -8.26 -14.01 -8.48
C ILE A 182 -9.73 -14.14 -8.89
N ALA A 183 -10.20 -15.37 -9.05
CA ALA A 183 -11.62 -15.64 -9.30
C ALA A 183 -12.44 -15.31 -8.06
N LEU A 184 -13.56 -14.59 -8.25
CA LEU A 184 -14.51 -14.34 -7.17
C LEU A 184 -15.35 -15.60 -6.93
N PRO A 185 -15.40 -16.12 -5.69
CA PRO A 185 -16.21 -17.29 -5.36
C PRO A 185 -17.69 -17.07 -5.74
N GLY A 186 -18.31 -18.08 -6.34
CA GLY A 186 -19.74 -18.02 -6.71
C GLY A 186 -20.06 -17.15 -7.93
N SER A 187 -19.04 -16.64 -8.64
CA SER A 187 -19.19 -15.83 -9.84
C SER A 187 -18.35 -16.37 -11.00
N ARG A 188 -18.55 -15.80 -12.21
CA ARG A 188 -17.65 -15.99 -13.36
C ARG A 188 -16.61 -14.86 -13.47
N CYS A 189 -16.58 -13.98 -12.48
CA CYS A 189 -15.79 -12.77 -12.49
C CYS A 189 -14.44 -12.99 -11.80
N MET A 190 -13.43 -12.27 -12.26
CA MET A 190 -12.14 -12.12 -11.61
C MET A 190 -12.06 -10.73 -11.00
N ILE A 191 -11.54 -10.62 -9.79
CA ILE A 191 -11.14 -9.35 -9.18
C ILE A 191 -9.64 -9.20 -9.31
N GLY A 192 -9.20 -8.06 -9.84
CA GLY A 192 -7.81 -7.65 -9.89
C GLY A 192 -7.57 -6.47 -8.97
N VAL A 193 -6.49 -6.51 -8.19
CA VAL A 193 -6.02 -5.35 -7.42
C VAL A 193 -5.01 -4.61 -8.29
N VAL A 194 -5.25 -3.34 -8.56
CA VAL A 194 -4.33 -2.50 -9.33
C VAL A 194 -3.28 -1.89 -8.41
N THR A 195 -3.75 -1.24 -7.35
CA THR A 195 -2.93 -0.61 -6.32
C THR A 195 -3.58 -0.81 -4.96
N ALA A 196 -2.78 -0.87 -3.90
CA ALA A 196 -3.25 -0.93 -2.53
C ALA A 196 -2.27 -0.15 -1.66
N ASP A 197 -2.78 0.88 -0.98
CA ASP A 197 -1.97 1.76 -0.15
C ASP A 197 -2.50 1.80 1.28
N ALA A 198 -1.69 1.29 2.21
CA ALA A 198 -2.03 1.29 3.64
C ALA A 198 -2.09 2.70 4.23
N ALA A 199 -1.33 3.66 3.69
CA ALA A 199 -1.27 5.01 4.26
C ALA A 199 -2.60 5.76 4.07
N SER A 200 -3.20 5.61 2.89
CA SER A 200 -4.52 6.15 2.59
C SER A 200 -5.65 5.23 3.02
N GLY A 201 -5.41 3.92 3.16
CA GLY A 201 -6.43 2.92 3.50
C GLY A 201 -7.35 2.58 2.33
N TYR A 202 -6.92 2.91 1.10
CA TYR A 202 -7.68 2.66 -0.12
C TYR A 202 -6.91 1.73 -1.07
N ALA A 203 -7.68 0.96 -1.84
CA ALA A 203 -7.17 0.15 -2.93
C ALA A 203 -7.97 0.42 -4.21
N GLU A 204 -7.29 0.38 -5.35
CA GLU A 204 -7.95 0.35 -6.65
C GLU A 204 -8.15 -1.11 -7.06
N VAL A 205 -9.40 -1.50 -7.28
CA VAL A 205 -9.77 -2.83 -7.79
C VAL A 205 -10.45 -2.72 -9.14
N ARG A 206 -10.34 -3.77 -9.94
CA ARG A 206 -11.01 -3.90 -11.23
C ARG A 206 -11.64 -5.28 -11.33
N LEU A 207 -12.90 -5.35 -11.74
CA LEU A 207 -13.53 -6.63 -12.06
C LEU A 207 -13.49 -6.91 -13.55
N THR A 208 -13.34 -8.19 -13.89
CA THR A 208 -13.47 -8.71 -15.25
C THR A 208 -14.28 -9.98 -15.21
N CYS A 209 -15.47 -9.91 -15.81
CA CYS A 209 -16.32 -11.03 -16.20
C CYS A 209 -16.44 -10.95 -17.74
#